data_AF-A0A957VGU9-F1
#
_entry.id   AF-A0A957VGU9-F1
#
_cell.length_a   1.000
_cell.length_b   1.000
_cell.length_c   1.000
_cell.angle_alpha   90.00
_cell.angle_beta   90.00
_cell.angle_gamma   90.00
#
_symmetry.space_group_name_H-M   'P 1'
#
loop_
_entity.id
_entity.type
_entity.pdbx_description
1 polymer ?
#
loop_
_entity_poly.entity_id
_entity_poly.type
_entity_poly.pdbx_seq_one_letter_code
_entity_poly.pdbx_strand_id
1 'polypeptide(L)'
;MNNEVIATIKEHFGQVRDPRQPGKVEHPLINIIFITICGVLCGANNWVAIEDFGNAQKEWLEQYLNLEKGIVKANIFYSII
;
A
#
# COMPACT_ATOMS: atom_id res chain seq x y z
N MET A 1 -5.34 -18.40 -5.82
CA MET A 1 -4.96 -17.22 -6.61
C MET A 1 -4.44 -16.06 -5.76
N ASN A 2 -5.12 -15.64 -4.68
CA ASN A 2 -4.74 -14.42 -3.93
C ASN A 2 -3.33 -14.44 -3.31
N ASN A 3 -2.84 -15.61 -2.88
CA ASN A 3 -1.53 -15.74 -2.24
C ASN A 3 -0.35 -15.63 -3.23
N GLU A 4 -0.53 -15.97 -4.51
CA GLU A 4 0.55 -15.94 -5.50
C GLU A 4 0.92 -14.50 -5.85
N VAL A 5 -0.07 -13.62 -6.06
CA VAL A 5 0.17 -12.21 -6.38
C VAL A 5 0.94 -11.50 -5.26
N ILE A 6 0.54 -11.75 -4.00
CA ILE A 6 1.22 -11.19 -2.83
C ILE A 6 2.63 -11.78 -2.66
N ALA A 7 2.83 -13.05 -2.98
CA ALA A 7 4.16 -13.67 -2.98
C ALA A 7 5.08 -12.96 -4.00
N THR A 8 4.61 -12.70 -5.22
CA THR A 8 5.39 -12.00 -6.25
C THR A 8 5.75 -10.57 -5.83
N ILE A 9 4.80 -9.80 -5.28
CA ILE A 9 5.09 -8.43 -4.83
C ILE A 9 6.08 -8.44 -3.66
N LYS A 10 5.94 -9.35 -2.70
CA LYS A 10 6.91 -9.53 -1.61
C LYS A 10 8.28 -9.97 -2.11
N GLU A 11 8.36 -10.81 -3.14
CA GLU A 11 9.63 -11.26 -3.72
C GLU A 11 10.40 -10.08 -4.34
N HIS A 12 9.71 -9.23 -5.11
CA HIS A 12 10.35 -8.12 -5.83
C HIS A 12 10.65 -6.91 -4.92
N PHE A 13 9.79 -6.65 -3.93
CA PHE A 13 9.90 -5.45 -3.08
C PHE A 13 10.27 -5.75 -1.62
N GLY A 14 10.39 -7.01 -1.21
CA GLY A 14 10.66 -7.39 0.18
C GLY A 14 12.04 -7.01 0.70
N GLN A 15 12.99 -6.76 -0.20
CA GLN A 15 14.34 -6.26 0.14
C GLN A 15 14.42 -4.73 0.20
N VAL A 16 13.34 -4.02 -0.16
CA VAL A 16 13.31 -2.55 -0.06
C VAL A 16 13.30 -2.18 1.42
N ARG A 17 14.35 -1.48 1.84
CA ARG A 17 14.42 -0.94 3.19
C ARG A 17 13.33 0.11 3.37
N ASP A 18 12.56 -0.02 4.44
CA ASP A 18 11.59 1.00 4.84
C ASP A 18 12.31 2.28 5.29
N PRO A 19 12.15 3.40 4.57
CA PRO A 19 12.82 4.66 4.91
C PRO A 19 12.14 5.38 6.08
N ARG A 20 10.92 4.96 6.46
CA ARG A 20 10.14 5.58 7.53
C ARG A 20 10.81 5.36 8.88
N GLN A 21 10.60 6.30 9.79
CA GLN A 21 11.14 6.22 11.14
C GLN A 21 10.65 4.94 11.87
N PRO A 22 11.55 4.07 12.36
CA PRO A 22 11.17 2.92 13.17
C PRO A 22 10.32 3.35 14.38
N GLY A 23 9.23 2.63 14.64
CA GLY A 23 8.28 2.95 15.71
C GLY A 23 7.15 3.94 15.33
N LYS A 24 7.20 4.54 14.13
CA LYS A 24 6.08 5.32 13.54
C LYS A 24 5.45 4.61 12.33
N VAL A 25 5.66 3.31 12.23
CA VAL A 25 5.19 2.49 11.11
C VAL A 25 3.91 1.77 11.51
N GLU A 26 2.76 2.27 11.03
CA GLU A 26 1.45 1.67 11.29
C GLU A 26 1.01 0.68 10.20
N HIS A 27 1.50 0.86 8.98
CA HIS A 27 1.19 0.02 7.83
C HIS A 27 2.46 -0.61 7.26
N PRO A 28 2.47 -1.92 6.97
CA PRO A 28 3.58 -2.56 6.26
C PRO A 28 3.89 -1.84 4.95
N LEU A 29 5.18 -1.64 4.64
CA LEU A 29 5.60 -0.97 3.41
C LEU A 29 5.02 -1.65 2.17
N ILE A 30 4.94 -2.98 2.20
CA ILE A 30 4.40 -3.77 1.09
C ILE A 30 2.93 -3.45 0.79
N ASN A 31 2.12 -3.16 1.80
CA ASN A 31 0.72 -2.77 1.59
C ASN A 31 0.65 -1.42 0.87
N ILE A 32 1.52 -0.50 1.25
CA ILE A 32 1.57 0.83 0.63
C ILE A 32 2.01 0.72 -0.84
N ILE A 33 3.05 -0.06 -1.12
CA ILE A 33 3.52 -0.31 -2.49
C ILE A 33 2.41 -0.92 -3.33
N PHE A 34 1.73 -1.95 -2.82
CA PHE A 34 0.62 -2.62 -3.52
C PHE A 34 -0.50 -1.63 -3.87
N ILE A 35 -1.01 -0.88 -2.87
CA ILE A 35 -2.10 0.08 -3.06
C ILE A 35 -1.69 1.18 -4.04
N THR A 36 -0.44 1.66 -3.95
CA THR A 36 0.09 2.68 -4.86
C THR A 36 0.09 2.20 -6.31
N ILE A 37 0.60 0.99 -6.56
CA ILE A 37 0.64 0.42 -7.92
C ILE A 37 -0.78 0.30 -8.48
N CYS A 38 -1.72 -0.26 -7.72
CA CYS A 38 -3.11 -0.38 -8.15
C CYS A 38 -3.74 0.99 -8.42
N GLY A 39 -3.57 1.95 -7.52
CA GLY A 39 -4.11 3.30 -7.69
C GLY A 39 -3.55 3.99 -8.94
N VAL A 40 -2.23 3.94 -9.16
CA VAL A 40 -1.59 4.53 -10.35
C VAL A 40 -2.08 3.88 -11.64
N LEU A 41 -2.23 2.55 -11.67
CA LEU A 41 -2.79 1.84 -12.83
C LEU A 41 -4.26 2.24 -13.10
N CYS A 42 -5.01 2.60 -12.07
CA CYS A 42 -6.37 3.12 -12.16
C CYS A 42 -6.45 4.64 -12.41
N GLY A 43 -5.31 5.31 -12.65
CA GLY A 43 -5.26 6.73 -13.00
C GLY A 43 -5.14 7.68 -11.81
N ALA A 44 -4.92 7.19 -10.58
CA ALA A 44 -4.61 8.05 -9.45
C ALA A 44 -3.24 8.74 -9.66
N ASN A 45 -3.25 10.07 -9.71
CA ASN A 45 -2.08 10.87 -10.08
C ASN A 45 -1.46 11.64 -8.89
N ASN A 46 -1.96 11.43 -7.68
CA ASN A 46 -1.46 12.04 -6.46
C ASN A 46 -1.82 11.19 -5.23
N TRP A 47 -1.24 11.51 -4.06
CA TRP A 47 -1.43 10.70 -2.84
C TRP A 47 -2.85 10.69 -2.29
N VAL A 48 -3.59 11.80 -2.45
CA VAL A 48 -5.00 11.87 -2.06
C VAL A 48 -5.83 10.96 -2.95
N ALA A 49 -5.58 10.98 -4.27
CA ALA A 49 -6.25 10.10 -5.21
C ALA A 49 -5.95 8.61 -4.94
N ILE A 50 -4.76 8.27 -4.45
CA ILE A 50 -4.42 6.90 -4.04
C ILE A 50 -5.14 6.52 -2.74
N GLU A 51 -5.23 7.43 -1.78
CA GLU A 51 -6.05 7.23 -0.57
C GLU A 51 -7.53 7.03 -0.93
N ASP A 52 -8.09 7.87 -1.82
CA ASP A 52 -9.46 7.77 -2.30
C ASP A 52 -9.71 6.43 -3.00
N PHE A 53 -8.78 5.99 -3.87
CA PHE A 53 -8.82 4.66 -4.49
C PHE A 53 -8.81 3.56 -3.43
N GLY A 54 -7.90 3.63 -2.46
CA GLY A 54 -7.78 2.64 -1.39
C GLY A 54 -9.05 2.52 -0.57
N ASN A 55 -9.69 3.65 -0.26
CA ASN A 55 -10.98 3.67 0.43
C ASN A 55 -12.11 3.11 -0.43
N ALA A 56 -12.15 3.46 -1.72
CA ALA A 56 -13.19 2.99 -2.64
C ALA A 56 -13.09 1.49 -2.98
N GLN A 57 -11.90 0.90 -2.86
CA GLN A 57 -11.63 -0.52 -3.17
C GLN A 57 -11.24 -1.32 -1.93
N LYS A 58 -11.56 -0.83 -0.73
CA LYS A 58 -11.08 -1.41 0.53
C LYS A 58 -11.44 -2.89 0.66
N GLU A 59 -12.69 -3.26 0.39
CA GLU A 59 -13.17 -4.64 0.49
C GLU A 59 -12.43 -5.58 -0.46
N TRP A 60 -12.05 -5.09 -1.65
CA TRP A 60 -11.24 -5.85 -2.60
C TRP A 60 -9.79 -5.97 -2.15
N LEU A 61 -9.20 -4.88 -1.63
CA LEU A 61 -7.83 -4.87 -1.13
C LEU A 61 -7.64 -5.79 0.09
N GLU A 62 -8.64 -5.91 0.96
CA GLU A 62 -8.63 -6.81 2.12
C GLU A 62 -8.51 -8.30 1.73
N GLN A 63 -8.81 -8.67 0.48
CA GLN A 63 -8.62 -10.03 -0.03
C GLN A 63 -7.14 -10.40 -0.23
N TYR A 64 -6.25 -9.40 -0.25
CA TYR A 64 -4.82 -9.54 -0.53
C TYR A 64 -3.94 -8.96 0.59
N LEU A 65 -4.41 -7.94 1.30
CA LEU A 65 -3.64 -7.18 2.29
C LEU A 65 -4.29 -7.27 3.67
N ASN A 66 -3.46 -7.35 4.72
CA ASN A 66 -3.96 -7.08 6.08
C ASN A 66 -4.11 -5.57 6.28
N LEU A 67 -5.35 -5.09 6.37
CA LEU A 67 -5.71 -3.68 6.54
C LEU A 67 -6.40 -3.41 7.90
N GLU A 68 -6.04 -4.13 8.96
CA GLU A 68 -6.58 -3.91 10.33
C GLU A 68 -6.49 -2.44 10.80
N LYS A 69 -5.47 -1.71 10.34
CA LYS A 69 -5.26 -0.28 10.65
C LYS A 69 -5.93 0.66 9.64
N GLY A 70 -6.70 0.15 8.70
CA GLY A 70 -7.36 0.91 7.64
C GLY A 70 -6.44 1.19 6.44
N ILE A 71 -6.94 2.06 5.56
CA ILE A 71 -6.22 2.53 4.37
C ILE A 71 -5.20 3.60 4.77
N VAL A 72 -4.06 3.56 4.07
CA VAL A 72 -2.97 4.51 4.28
C VAL A 72 -3.42 5.90 3.86
N LYS A 73 -3.29 6.86 4.76
CA LYS A 73 -3.63 8.26 4.50
C LYS A 73 -2.58 8.94 3.62
N ALA A 74 -2.99 9.94 2.85
CA ALA A 74 -2.14 10.71 1.94
C ALA A 74 -0.88 11.27 2.64
N ASN A 75 -0.97 11.65 3.91
CA ASN A 75 0.16 12.18 4.69
C ASN A 75 1.29 11.15 4.92
N ILE A 76 0.97 9.85 4.96
CA ILE A 76 1.96 8.78 5.19
C ILE A 76 2.85 8.60 3.96
N PHE A 77 2.35 8.84 2.75
CA PHE A 77 3.15 8.72 1.51
C PHE A 77 4.34 9.69 1.49
N TYR A 78 4.21 10.88 2.08
CA TYR A 78 5.33 11.82 2.21
C TYR A 78 6.43 11.37 3.17
N SER A 79 6.15 10.40 4.05
CA SER A 79 7.18 9.85 4.95
C SER A 79 8.07 8.79 4.29
N ILE A 80 7.75 8.40 3.05
CA ILE A 80 8.45 7.36 2.29
C ILE A 80 9.55 7.96 1.39
N ILE A 81 9.49 9.27 1.15
CA ILE A 81 10.43 10.03 0.30
C ILE A 81 11.31 10.97 1.13
#